data_AF-A0A354YY49-F1
#
_entry.id   AF-A0A354YY49-F1
#
_cell.length_a   1.000
_cell.length_b   1.000
_cell.length_c   1.000
_cell.angle_alpha   90.00
_cell.angle_beta   90.00
_cell.angle_gamma   90.00
#
_symmetry.space_group_name_H-M   'P 1'
#
loop_
_entity.id
_entity.type
_entity.pdbx_description
1 polymer ?
#
loop_
_entity_poly.entity_id
_entity_poly.type
_entity_poly.pdbx_seq_one_letter_code
_entity_poly.pdbx_strand_id
1 'polypeptide(L)'
;DEEGLDVSYHKMYEAYNRIFQRLKLQYRVVEADSGAIGGNESHEFMVLAENGEAEIVYCENCDYGANTEKAVCSLEEPKAAEEEQLEREKV
;
A
#
# COMPACT_ATOMS: atom_id res chain seq x y z
N ASP A 1 20.22 -16.95 5.39
CA ASP A 1 20.53 -15.58 5.86
C ASP A 1 19.52 -14.64 5.23
N GLU A 2 19.63 -13.34 5.50
CA GLU A 2 18.74 -12.31 4.95
C GLU A 2 18.90 -12.19 3.43
N GLU A 3 20.12 -12.22 2.90
CA GLU A 3 20.37 -12.16 1.45
C GLU A 3 19.72 -13.35 0.69
N GLY A 4 19.81 -14.55 1.25
CA GLY A 4 19.13 -15.73 0.69
C GLY A 4 17.60 -15.65 0.75
N LEU A 5 17.05 -14.94 1.75
CA LEU A 5 15.61 -14.65 1.84
C LEU A 5 15.19 -13.72 0.70
N ASP A 6 15.90 -12.61 0.49
CA ASP A 6 15.58 -11.63 -0.55
C ASP A 6 15.63 -12.24 -1.96
N VAL A 7 16.66 -13.05 -2.24
CA VAL A 7 16.76 -13.77 -3.51
C VAL A 7 15.58 -14.72 -3.72
N SER A 8 15.16 -15.43 -2.67
CA SER A 8 14.06 -16.38 -2.77
C SER A 8 12.72 -15.67 -2.91
N TYR A 9 12.51 -14.58 -2.17
CA TYR A 9 11.34 -13.71 -2.26
C TYR A 9 11.18 -13.16 -3.68
N HIS A 10 12.24 -12.57 -4.22
CA HIS A 10 12.22 -12.01 -5.58
C HIS A 10 11.96 -13.08 -6.65
N LYS A 11 12.53 -14.28 -6.50
CA LYS A 11 12.22 -15.42 -7.40
C LYS A 11 10.73 -15.77 -7.39
N MET A 12 10.09 -15.74 -6.22
CA MET A 12 8.66 -16.03 -6.07
C MET A 12 7.80 -14.91 -6.65
N TYR A 13 8.15 -13.65 -6.36
CA TYR A 13 7.52 -12.47 -6.95
C TYR A 13 7.49 -12.56 -8.48
N GLU A 14 8.66 -12.81 -9.09
CA GLU A 14 8.82 -13.00 -10.53
C GLU A 14 8.06 -14.22 -11.08
N ALA A 15 8.01 -15.32 -10.32
CA ALA A 15 7.26 -16.50 -10.70
C ALA A 15 5.75 -16.22 -10.77
N TYR A 16 5.21 -15.48 -9.79
CA TYR A 16 3.80 -15.12 -9.75
C TYR A 16 3.46 -14.15 -10.89
N ASN A 17 4.29 -13.13 -11.14
CA ASN A 17 4.12 -12.26 -12.31
C ASN A 17 3.99 -13.05 -13.62
N ARG A 18 4.91 -14.01 -13.85
CA ARG A 18 4.86 -14.88 -15.04
C ARG A 18 3.60 -15.75 -15.08
N ILE A 19 3.13 -16.28 -13.95
CA ILE A 19 1.91 -17.09 -13.89
C ILE A 19 0.71 -16.25 -14.32
N PHE A 20 0.53 -15.07 -13.72
CA PHE A 20 -0.64 -14.22 -13.98
C PHE A 20 -0.62 -13.67 -15.42
N GLN A 21 0.56 -13.33 -15.95
CA GLN A 21 0.74 -12.96 -17.36
C GLN A 21 0.38 -14.11 -18.32
N ARG A 22 0.80 -15.35 -18.02
CA ARG A 22 0.45 -16.53 -18.83
C ARG A 22 -1.04 -16.83 -18.83
N LEU A 23 -1.72 -16.55 -17.72
CA LEU A 23 -3.18 -16.63 -17.59
C LEU A 23 -3.91 -15.45 -18.23
N LYS A 24 -3.19 -14.41 -18.67
CA LYS A 24 -3.73 -13.16 -19.25
C LYS A 24 -4.71 -12.46 -18.32
N LEU A 25 -4.44 -12.51 -17.02
CA LEU A 25 -5.23 -11.81 -16.02
C LEU A 25 -4.89 -10.33 -16.00
N GLN A 26 -5.90 -9.48 -15.73
CA GLN A 26 -5.67 -8.11 -15.34
C GLN A 26 -5.43 -8.10 -13.84
N TYR A 27 -4.19 -7.87 -13.42
CA TYR A 27 -3.80 -7.91 -12.02
C TYR A 27 -2.89 -6.74 -11.66
N ARG A 28 -2.79 -6.47 -10.36
CA ARG A 28 -1.85 -5.53 -9.75
C ARG A 28 -1.15 -6.25 -8.61
N VAL A 29 0.12 -5.94 -8.41
CA VAL A 29 0.84 -6.31 -7.20
C VAL A 29 0.81 -5.12 -6.26
N VAL A 30 0.38 -5.32 -5.03
CA VAL A 30 0.18 -4.25 -4.05
C VAL A 30 0.87 -4.58 -2.74
N GLU A 31 1.34 -3.56 -2.03
CA GLU A 31 1.84 -3.69 -0.67
C GLU A 31 0.70 -4.13 0.27
N ALA A 32 0.99 -5.05 1.17
CA ALA A 32 0.03 -5.57 2.13
C ALA A 32 0.60 -5.55 3.55
N ASP A 33 -0.27 -5.77 4.53
CA ASP A 33 0.19 -5.98 5.90
C ASP A 33 0.83 -7.37 6.03
N SER A 34 1.91 -7.47 6.81
CA SER A 34 2.56 -8.75 7.10
C SER A 34 1.81 -9.53 8.18
N GLY A 35 0.90 -8.88 8.90
CA GLY A 35 0.05 -9.48 9.93
C GLY A 35 0.85 -10.23 11.00
N ALA A 36 0.24 -11.29 11.52
CA ALA A 36 0.83 -12.12 12.58
C ALA A 36 1.99 -13.02 12.10
N ILE A 37 2.14 -13.23 10.78
CA ILE A 37 3.29 -13.94 10.21
C ILE A 37 4.58 -13.14 10.47
N GLY A 38 4.46 -11.81 10.54
CA GLY A 38 5.57 -10.91 10.76
C GLY A 38 6.47 -10.78 9.53
N GLY A 39 7.42 -9.85 9.63
CA GLY A 39 8.26 -9.42 8.51
C GLY A 39 8.06 -7.94 8.21
N ASN A 40 8.91 -7.40 7.35
CA ASN A 40 8.91 -5.99 6.99
C ASN A 40 8.22 -5.71 5.65
N GLU A 41 8.09 -6.75 4.81
CA GLU A 41 7.57 -6.65 3.46
C GLU A 41 6.54 -7.75 3.20
N SER A 42 5.44 -7.37 2.55
CA SER A 42 4.38 -8.28 2.12
C SER A 42 3.76 -7.72 0.84
N HIS A 43 3.53 -8.59 -0.14
CA HIS A 43 2.94 -8.23 -1.42
C HIS A 43 1.79 -9.19 -1.77
N GLU A 44 0.67 -8.62 -2.19
CA GLU A 44 -0.50 -9.35 -2.67
C GLU A 44 -0.65 -9.20 -4.18
N PHE A 45 -0.97 -10.30 -4.88
CA PHE A 45 -1.24 -10.32 -6.32
C PHE A 45 -2.76 -10.32 -6.54
N MET A 46 -3.31 -9.15 -6.85
CA MET A 46 -4.75 -8.91 -6.87
C MET A 46 -5.27 -8.85 -8.30
N VAL A 47 -6.17 -9.75 -8.67
CA VAL A 47 -6.89 -9.69 -9.95
C VAL A 47 -7.98 -8.63 -9.83
N LEU A 48 -8.04 -7.74 -10.82
CA LEU A 48 -9.05 -6.68 -10.86
C LEU A 48 -10.41 -7.27 -11.24
N ALA A 49 -11.38 -7.12 -10.35
CA ALA A 49 -12.76 -7.57 -10.54
C ALA A 49 -13.71 -6.63 -9.79
N GLU A 50 -14.84 -6.29 -10.41
CA GLU A 50 -15.88 -5.43 -9.81
C GLU A 50 -16.47 -6.02 -8.51
N ASN A 51 -16.43 -7.35 -8.38
CA ASN A 51 -16.95 -8.10 -7.25
C ASN A 51 -15.84 -8.75 -6.40
N GLY A 52 -14.63 -8.21 -6.43
CA GLY A 52 -13.57 -8.62 -5.50
C GLY A 52 -13.94 -8.28 -4.05
N GLU A 53 -13.57 -9.14 -3.10
CA GLU A 53 -13.86 -8.92 -1.67
C GLU A 53 -12.92 -7.89 -1.03
N ALA A 54 -11.74 -7.69 -1.61
CA ALA A 54 -10.71 -6.82 -1.11
C ALA A 54 -10.60 -5.54 -1.96
N GLU A 55 -10.44 -4.42 -1.26
CA GLU A 55 -10.22 -3.11 -1.86
C GLU A 55 -8.72 -2.79 -1.92
N ILE A 56 -8.30 -2.16 -3.01
CA ILE A 56 -6.92 -1.69 -3.17
C ILE A 56 -6.92 -0.22 -3.52
N VAL A 57 -5.91 0.50 -3.03
CA VAL A 57 -5.58 1.85 -3.47
C VAL A 57 -4.40 1.73 -4.42
N TYR A 58 -4.48 2.34 -5.58
CA TYR A 58 -3.34 2.38 -6.51
C TYR A 58 -3.24 3.71 -7.21
N CYS A 59 -2.01 4.06 -7.56
CA CYS A 59 -1.68 5.22 -8.37
C CYS A 59 -1.87 4.88 -9.85
N GLU A 60 -2.55 5.75 -10.59
CA GLU A 60 -2.67 5.58 -12.05
C GLU A 60 -1.42 6.02 -12.80
N ASN A 61 -0.63 6.91 -12.19
CA ASN A 61 0.52 7.57 -12.82
C ASN A 61 1.88 7.15 -12.22
N CYS A 62 1.89 6.18 -11.33
CA CYS A 62 3.08 5.69 -10.65
C CYS A 62 2.88 4.25 -10.16
N ASP A 63 3.95 3.64 -9.61
CA ASP A 63 3.96 2.22 -9.26
C ASP A 63 3.39 1.92 -7.88
N TYR A 64 2.92 2.93 -7.15
CA TYR A 64 2.35 2.72 -5.81
C TYR A 64 1.01 1.98 -5.89
N GLY A 65 0.88 0.95 -5.08
CA GLY A 65 -0.38 0.27 -4.80
C GLY A 65 -0.31 -0.44 -3.46
N ALA A 66 -1.39 -0.37 -2.69
CA ALA A 66 -1.50 -1.03 -1.40
C ALA A 66 -2.92 -1.56 -1.18
N ASN A 67 -3.03 -2.65 -0.44
CA ASN A 67 -4.29 -3.03 0.20
C ASN A 67 -4.73 -1.90 1.14
N THR A 68 -6.03 -1.65 1.28
CA THR A 68 -6.57 -0.62 2.20
C THR A 68 -6.13 -0.78 3.65
N GLU A 69 -5.79 -2.01 4.09
CA GLU A 69 -5.22 -2.28 5.41
C GLU A 69 -3.80 -1.71 5.60
N LYS A 70 -3.04 -1.57 4.49
CA LYS A 70 -1.65 -1.10 4.48
C LYS A 70 -1.49 0.33 3.95
N ALA A 71 -2.44 0.81 3.17
CA ALA A 71 -2.37 2.10 2.47
C ALA A 71 -2.10 3.27 3.44
N VAL A 72 -1.12 4.10 3.11
CA VAL A 72 -0.74 5.24 3.94
C VAL A 72 -1.51 6.48 3.48
N CYS A 73 -2.23 7.12 4.40
CA CYS A 73 -2.85 8.42 4.18
C CYS A 73 -2.01 9.53 4.83
N SER A 74 -1.35 10.35 4.04
CA SER A 74 -0.78 11.62 4.52
C SER A 74 -1.87 12.69 4.47
N LEU A 75 -2.48 13.01 5.62
CA LEU A 75 -3.14 14.29 5.78
C LEU A 75 -2.04 15.31 6.01
N GLU A 76 -1.83 16.24 5.08
CA GLU A 76 -1.13 17.47 5.44
C GLU A 76 -1.96 18.12 6.56
N GLU A 77 -1.39 18.25 7.75
CA GLU A 77 -2.04 19.00 8.82
C GLU A 77 -2.38 20.38 8.25
N PRO A 78 -3.64 20.85 8.36
CA PRO A 78 -3.96 22.21 7.97
C PRO A 78 -3.00 23.10 8.77
N LYS A 79 -2.18 23.91 8.07
CA LYS A 79 -1.35 24.92 8.71
C LYS A 79 -2.23 25.62 9.73
N ALA A 80 -1.90 25.47 11.01
CA ALA A 80 -2.61 26.12 12.09
C ALA A 80 -2.76 27.59 11.68
N ALA A 81 -4.00 28.03 11.45
CA ALA A 81 -4.26 29.45 11.36
C ALA A 81 -3.72 30.04 12.66
N GLU A 82 -2.80 30.99 12.56
CA GLU A 82 -2.26 31.68 13.72
C GLU A 82 -3.46 32.14 14.57
N GLU A 83 -3.61 31.55 15.76
CA GLU A 83 -4.58 32.01 16.75
C GLU A 83 -4.13 33.42 17.14
N GLU A 84 -4.73 34.43 16.50
CA GLU A 84 -4.60 35.82 16.91
C GLU A 84 -5.13 35.89 18.35
N GLN A 85 -4.20 36.03 19.30
CA GLN A 85 -4.52 36.23 20.71
C GLN A 85 -5.28 37.54 20.85
N LEU A 86 -6.61 37.48 20.78
CA LEU A 86 -7.48 38.58 21.15
C LEU A 86 -7.30 38.82 22.66
N GLU A 87 -6.58 39.89 23.00
CA GLU A 87 -6.45 40.39 24.37
C GLU A 87 -7.85 40.56 24.97
N ARG A 88 -8.14 39.79 26.03
CA ARG A 88 -9.39 39.93 26.77
C ARG A 88 -9.34 41.21 27.59
N GLU A 89 -9.99 42.26 27.08
CA GLU A 89 -10.30 43.45 27.87
C GLU A 89 -11.31 43.06 28.95
N LYS A 90 -10.94 43.25 30.23
CA LYS A 90 -11.86 43.06 31.36
C LYS A 90 -12.77 44.28 31.44
N VAL A 91 -14.07 44.06 31.28
CA VAL A 91 -15.13 44.92 31.83
C VAL A 91 -15.84 44.16 32.93
#